data_AF-A0A358DJQ7-F1
#
_entry.id   AF-A0A358DJQ7-F1
#
_cell.length_a   1.000
_cell.length_b   1.000
_cell.length_c   1.000
_cell.angle_alpha   90.00
_cell.angle_beta   90.00
_cell.angle_gamma   90.00
#
_symmetry.space_group_name_H-M   'P 1'
#
loop_
_entity.id
_entity.type
_entity.pdbx_description
1 polymer ?
#
loop_
_entity_poly.entity_id
_entity_poly.type
_entity_poly.pdbx_seq_one_letter_code
_entity_poly.pdbx_strand_id
1 'polypeptide(L)'
;HTPVITASDAEGAGSMFEVTTLDMNNVPRTEEGKIDYSQDFFGRQTNLTVSGQLEGELGAMALGAIYTFGPTFRAENSNTPRHLAEFWMIEPEVAFNDNTDNMNLAEDFLKYLIRYALDNCMEDIEFLAKMYDNELIDRLNFVVNNDFVRLTYTEGVKILEESGHSFEFPVYWGADLQS
;
A
#
# COMPACT_ATOMS: atom_id res chain seq x y z
N HIS A 1 9.08 0.87 -14.17
CA HIS A 1 7.83 0.09 -14.18
C HIS A 1 8.15 -1.35 -13.79
N THR A 2 7.61 -1.78 -12.66
CA THR A 2 7.72 -3.15 -12.15
C THR A 2 6.67 -4.05 -12.81
N PRO A 3 6.87 -5.37 -12.84
CA PRO A 3 5.91 -6.31 -13.44
C PRO A 3 4.62 -6.41 -12.61
N VAL A 4 3.48 -6.51 -13.30
CA VAL A 4 2.17 -6.71 -12.65
C VAL A 4 1.85 -8.19 -12.48
N ILE A 5 2.22 -9.03 -13.44
CA ILE A 5 2.09 -10.48 -13.33
C ILE A 5 3.32 -11.02 -12.60
N THR A 6 3.11 -11.73 -11.51
CA THR A 6 4.17 -12.22 -10.63
C THR A 6 3.95 -13.68 -10.24
N ALA A 7 5.04 -14.35 -9.84
CA ALA A 7 4.98 -15.64 -9.16
C ALA A 7 5.37 -15.51 -7.66
N SER A 8 5.46 -14.27 -7.16
CA SER A 8 5.84 -13.94 -5.79
C SER A 8 4.67 -13.32 -5.03
N ASP A 9 4.59 -13.59 -3.74
CA ASP A 9 3.74 -12.85 -2.80
C ASP A 9 4.66 -11.92 -1.99
N ALA A 10 4.65 -10.63 -2.32
CA ALA A 10 5.54 -9.65 -1.70
C ALA A 10 5.12 -9.26 -0.27
N GLU A 11 3.82 -9.27 0.03
CA GLU A 11 3.28 -8.82 1.32
C GLU A 11 2.86 -9.98 2.23
N GLY A 12 2.92 -11.23 1.75
CA GLY A 12 2.28 -12.35 2.44
C GLY A 12 0.78 -12.16 2.54
N ALA A 13 0.17 -11.47 1.55
CA ALA A 13 -1.22 -10.99 1.58
C ALA A 13 -2.25 -12.13 1.63
N GLY A 14 -1.81 -13.39 1.56
CA GLY A 14 -2.62 -14.59 1.77
C GLY A 14 -3.51 -14.92 0.58
N SER A 15 -4.20 -13.94 0.00
CA SER A 15 -5.09 -14.07 -1.16
C SER A 15 -4.69 -13.12 -2.28
N MET A 16 -4.19 -13.68 -3.38
CA MET A 16 -3.86 -12.97 -4.63
C MET A 16 -4.79 -13.42 -5.76
N PHE A 17 -5.00 -12.56 -6.76
CA PHE A 17 -5.74 -12.96 -7.97
C PHE A 17 -4.86 -13.79 -8.89
N GLU A 18 -5.26 -15.03 -9.16
CA GLU A 18 -4.56 -15.89 -10.12
C GLU A 18 -4.77 -15.40 -11.56
N VAL A 19 -3.69 -15.39 -12.33
CA VAL A 19 -3.67 -15.06 -13.77
C VAL A 19 -3.28 -16.32 -14.52
N THR A 20 -4.23 -16.88 -15.26
CA THR A 20 -4.08 -18.14 -15.99
C THR A 20 -4.70 -18.06 -17.39
N THR A 21 -4.14 -18.82 -18.32
CA THR A 21 -4.71 -19.04 -19.67
C THR A 21 -5.34 -20.42 -19.83
N LEU A 22 -5.30 -21.26 -18.78
CA LEU A 22 -5.86 -22.60 -18.79
C LEU A 22 -7.39 -22.54 -18.93
N ASP A 23 -7.96 -23.52 -19.64
CA ASP A 23 -9.41 -23.70 -19.68
C ASP A 23 -9.88 -24.30 -18.35
N MET A 24 -10.64 -23.53 -17.56
CA MET A 24 -11.17 -23.96 -16.27
C MET A 24 -12.13 -25.16 -16.38
N ASN A 25 -12.69 -25.44 -17.56
CA ASN A 25 -13.50 -26.63 -17.81
C ASN A 25 -12.68 -27.87 -18.18
N ASN A 26 -11.39 -27.68 -18.53
CA ASN A 26 -10.49 -28.74 -18.97
C ASN A 26 -9.05 -28.50 -18.51
N VAL A 27 -8.87 -28.31 -17.21
CA VAL A 27 -7.58 -27.97 -16.62
C VAL A 27 -6.61 -29.15 -16.75
N PRO A 28 -5.42 -29.00 -17.36
CA PRO A 28 -4.44 -30.06 -17.49
C PRO A 28 -3.97 -30.54 -16.12
N ARG A 29 -3.71 -31.84 -16.00
CA ARG A 29 -3.34 -32.49 -14.75
C ARG A 29 -2.04 -33.28 -14.88
N THR A 30 -1.22 -33.23 -13.83
CA THR A 30 -0.04 -34.09 -13.69
C THR A 30 -0.47 -35.54 -13.40
N GLU A 31 0.46 -36.50 -13.45
CA GLU A 31 0.21 -37.89 -13.02
C GLU A 31 -0.32 -38.00 -11.58
N GLU A 32 0.03 -37.03 -10.71
CA GLU A 32 -0.44 -36.92 -9.32
C GLU A 32 -1.85 -36.30 -9.18
N GLY A 33 -2.51 -35.90 -10.27
CA GLY A 33 -3.83 -35.25 -10.26
C GLY A 33 -3.85 -33.75 -9.89
N LYS A 34 -2.69 -33.13 -9.65
CA LYS A 34 -2.56 -31.66 -9.46
C LYS A 34 -2.70 -30.91 -10.78
N ILE A 35 -3.00 -29.62 -10.72
CA ILE A 35 -2.98 -28.75 -11.91
C ILE A 35 -1.54 -28.72 -12.46
N ASP A 36 -1.40 -28.97 -13.75
CA ASP A 36 -0.10 -28.90 -14.44
C ASP A 36 0.14 -27.48 -14.98
N TYR A 37 0.66 -26.61 -14.11
CA TYR A 37 0.99 -25.23 -14.48
C TYR A 37 2.13 -25.12 -15.50
N SER A 38 2.87 -26.19 -15.81
CA SER A 38 3.87 -26.16 -16.89
C SER A 38 3.22 -25.95 -18.27
N GLN A 39 1.91 -26.23 -18.38
CA GLN A 39 1.09 -26.00 -19.56
C GLN A 39 0.37 -24.64 -19.56
N ASP A 40 0.50 -23.85 -18.49
CA ASP A 40 0.01 -22.47 -18.48
C ASP A 40 0.99 -21.53 -19.21
N PHE A 41 0.56 -20.32 -19.53
CA PHE A 41 1.29 -19.38 -20.38
C PHE A 41 2.73 -19.10 -19.91
N PHE A 42 2.92 -18.95 -18.60
CA PHE A 42 4.24 -18.68 -18.01
C PHE A 42 4.98 -19.94 -17.54
N GLY A 43 4.42 -21.13 -17.77
CA GLY A 43 5.00 -22.41 -17.34
C GLY A 43 5.06 -22.60 -15.82
N ARG A 44 4.36 -21.76 -15.06
CA ARG A 44 4.22 -21.78 -13.60
C ARG A 44 2.97 -21.01 -13.18
N GLN A 45 2.52 -21.21 -11.95
CA GLN A 45 1.42 -20.43 -11.38
C GLN A 45 1.83 -18.96 -11.29
N THR A 46 0.93 -18.07 -11.70
CA THR A 46 1.13 -16.63 -11.70
C THR A 46 -0.09 -15.89 -11.17
N ASN A 47 0.14 -14.73 -10.58
CA ASN A 47 -0.86 -13.90 -9.93
C ASN A 47 -0.68 -12.43 -10.32
N LEU A 48 -1.68 -11.60 -10.02
CA LEU A 48 -1.55 -10.15 -10.01
C LEU A 48 -0.84 -9.69 -8.73
N THR A 49 0.15 -8.81 -8.88
CA THR A 49 0.99 -8.38 -7.77
C THR A 49 0.24 -7.54 -6.73
N VAL A 50 0.60 -7.75 -5.46
CA VAL A 50 0.17 -6.94 -4.33
C VAL A 50 1.07 -5.73 -4.12
N SER A 51 2.33 -5.79 -4.57
CA SER A 51 3.35 -4.73 -4.43
C SER A 51 4.47 -4.92 -5.45
N GLY A 52 5.08 -3.83 -5.91
CA GLY A 52 6.28 -3.84 -6.74
C GLY A 52 7.59 -3.72 -5.96
N GLN A 53 7.54 -3.74 -4.63
CA GLN A 53 8.66 -3.42 -3.74
C GLN A 53 9.90 -4.27 -4.01
N LEU A 54 9.75 -5.60 -4.12
CA LEU A 54 10.90 -6.51 -4.28
C LEU A 54 11.68 -6.24 -5.57
N GLU A 55 10.98 -5.99 -6.69
CA GLU A 55 11.61 -5.56 -7.93
C GLU A 55 12.15 -4.13 -7.84
N GLY A 56 11.52 -3.29 -7.02
CA GLY A 56 11.98 -1.94 -6.68
C GLY A 56 13.35 -1.94 -6.00
N GLU A 57 13.58 -2.82 -5.04
CA GLU A 57 14.88 -2.99 -4.36
C GLU A 57 16.01 -3.33 -5.34
N LEU A 58 15.76 -4.27 -6.27
CA LEU A 58 16.70 -4.59 -7.35
C LEU A 58 17.01 -3.37 -8.22
N GLY A 59 15.99 -2.55 -8.51
CA GLY A 59 16.16 -1.29 -9.24
C GLY A 59 16.98 -0.26 -8.47
N ALA A 60 16.71 -0.07 -7.18
CA ALA A 60 17.40 0.87 -6.32
C ALA A 60 18.89 0.53 -6.17
N MET A 61 19.24 -0.75 -6.08
CA MET A 61 20.64 -1.20 -6.07
C MET A 61 21.42 -0.80 -7.33
N ALA A 62 20.74 -0.66 -8.47
CA ALA A 62 21.37 -0.30 -9.76
C ALA A 62 21.31 1.21 -10.05
N LEU A 63 20.24 1.88 -9.64
CA LEU A 63 19.92 3.27 -10.04
C LEU A 63 20.01 4.27 -8.89
N GLY A 64 20.21 3.82 -7.66
CA GLY A 64 20.25 4.66 -6.46
C GLY A 64 18.86 4.98 -5.94
N ALA A 65 18.04 5.70 -6.69
CA ALA A 65 16.69 6.08 -6.29
C ALA A 65 15.68 5.76 -7.39
N ILE A 66 14.62 5.04 -7.04
CA ILE A 66 13.54 4.68 -7.95
C ILE A 66 12.18 4.97 -7.32
N TYR A 67 11.14 4.97 -8.13
CA TYR A 67 9.77 4.83 -7.65
C TYR A 67 8.96 4.00 -8.63
N THR A 68 8.01 3.22 -8.10
CA THR A 68 6.93 2.65 -8.89
C THR A 68 5.73 3.60 -8.87
N PHE A 69 4.92 3.54 -9.93
CA PHE A 69 3.58 4.09 -9.92
C PHE A 69 2.76 3.18 -10.85
N GLY A 70 1.98 2.29 -10.25
CA GLY A 70 1.29 1.23 -10.98
C GLY A 70 0.12 0.63 -10.21
N PRO A 71 -0.72 -0.16 -10.89
CA PRO A 71 -1.82 -0.86 -10.26
C PRO A 71 -1.33 -2.04 -9.43
N THR A 72 -1.96 -2.26 -8.28
CA THR A 72 -1.78 -3.43 -7.42
C THR A 72 -3.13 -3.97 -6.98
N PHE A 73 -3.14 -5.23 -6.55
CA PHE A 73 -4.36 -6.00 -6.40
C PHE A 73 -4.38 -6.78 -5.10
N ARG A 74 -5.51 -6.77 -4.39
CA ARG A 74 -5.72 -7.59 -3.19
C ARG A 74 -7.00 -8.40 -3.34
N ALA A 75 -6.90 -9.72 -3.17
CA ALA A 75 -8.05 -10.63 -3.33
C ALA A 75 -8.76 -10.96 -2.00
N GLU A 76 -8.62 -10.08 -1.00
CA GLU A 76 -9.35 -10.20 0.26
C GLU A 76 -10.85 -9.98 0.04
N ASN A 77 -11.66 -10.84 0.65
CA ASN A 77 -13.12 -10.67 0.64
C ASN A 77 -13.56 -9.60 1.66
N SER A 78 -13.20 -8.35 1.39
CA SER A 78 -13.47 -7.19 2.24
C SER A 78 -14.45 -6.24 1.55
N ASN A 79 -15.61 -6.02 2.15
CA ASN A 79 -16.61 -5.06 1.68
C ASN A 79 -16.78 -3.93 2.68
N THR A 80 -15.86 -2.97 2.65
CA THR A 80 -15.87 -1.79 3.52
C THR A 80 -15.63 -0.55 2.67
N PRO A 81 -16.00 0.67 3.15
CA PRO A 81 -15.86 1.89 2.35
C PRO A 81 -14.40 2.32 2.08
N ARG A 82 -13.41 1.64 2.66
CA ARG A 82 -11.97 1.97 2.53
C ARG A 82 -11.17 0.97 1.70
N HIS A 83 -11.75 -0.16 1.30
CA HIS A 83 -11.02 -1.23 0.62
C HIS A 83 -11.40 -1.34 -0.86
N LEU A 84 -10.39 -1.54 -1.71
CA LEU A 84 -10.53 -1.79 -3.13
C LEU A 84 -9.73 -3.05 -3.50
N ALA A 85 -10.26 -3.86 -4.41
CA ALA A 85 -9.57 -5.04 -4.94
C ALA A 85 -8.47 -4.68 -5.96
N GLU A 86 -8.60 -3.51 -6.60
CA GLU A 86 -7.61 -2.91 -7.49
C GLU A 86 -7.44 -1.45 -7.08
N PHE A 87 -6.19 -1.03 -6.87
CA PHE A 87 -5.83 0.33 -6.54
C PHE A 87 -4.43 0.66 -7.08
N TRP A 88 -4.02 1.91 -6.98
CA TRP A 88 -2.70 2.34 -7.45
C TRP A 88 -1.79 2.62 -6.28
N MET A 89 -0.57 2.09 -6.35
CA MET A 89 0.48 2.38 -5.37
C MET A 89 1.59 3.19 -6.01
N ILE A 90 2.17 4.06 -5.18
CA ILE A 90 3.41 4.79 -5.45
C ILE A 90 4.42 4.30 -4.43
N GLU A 91 5.44 3.56 -4.87
CA GLU A 91 6.40 2.89 -4.00
C GLU A 91 7.82 3.40 -4.30
N PRO A 92 8.31 4.44 -3.58
CA PRO A 92 9.69 4.89 -3.71
C PRO A 92 10.65 3.93 -2.98
N GLU A 93 11.81 3.68 -3.57
CA GLU A 93 12.90 2.92 -2.96
C GLU A 93 14.22 3.65 -3.20
N VAL A 94 14.98 3.92 -2.14
CA VAL A 94 16.18 4.76 -2.19
C VAL A 94 17.33 4.08 -1.47
N ALA A 95 18.35 3.68 -2.22
CA ALA A 95 19.56 3.10 -1.69
C ALA A 95 20.23 4.07 -0.69
N PHE A 96 20.82 3.48 0.35
CA PHE A 96 21.52 4.18 1.44
C PHE A 96 20.63 4.96 2.42
N ASN A 97 19.32 5.06 2.20
CA ASN A 97 18.41 5.59 3.21
C ASN A 97 18.30 4.61 4.38
N ASP A 98 18.34 5.14 5.60
CA ASP A 98 17.86 4.41 6.77
C ASP A 98 16.38 4.71 7.07
N ASN A 99 15.87 4.19 8.19
CA ASN A 99 14.47 4.40 8.56
C ASN A 99 14.14 5.88 8.86
N THR A 100 15.10 6.66 9.38
CA THR A 100 14.93 8.10 9.60
C THR A 100 14.82 8.84 8.27
N ASP A 101 15.68 8.49 7.32
CA ASP A 101 15.63 9.05 5.97
C ASP A 101 14.32 8.69 5.26
N ASN A 102 13.83 7.46 5.44
CA ASN A 102 12.55 7.05 4.88
C ASN A 102 11.37 7.83 5.47
N MET A 103 11.36 8.07 6.80
CA MET A 103 10.35 8.93 7.43
C MET A 103 10.43 10.38 6.94
N ASN A 104 11.64 10.93 6.76
CA ASN A 104 11.83 12.27 6.19
C ASN A 104 11.25 12.34 4.77
N LEU A 105 11.58 11.36 3.92
CA LEU A 105 11.11 11.30 2.54
C LEU A 105 9.58 11.21 2.47
N ALA A 106 8.95 10.38 3.30
CA ALA A 106 7.49 10.25 3.35
C ALA A 106 6.81 11.56 3.77
N GLU A 107 7.34 12.22 4.80
CA GLU A 107 6.81 13.51 5.28
C GLU A 107 6.95 14.61 4.21
N ASP A 108 8.13 14.76 3.61
CA ASP A 108 8.39 15.74 2.56
C ASP A 108 7.51 15.50 1.32
N PHE A 109 7.36 14.23 0.92
CA PHE A 109 6.53 13.83 -0.21
C PHE A 109 5.06 14.20 0.00
N LEU A 110 4.49 13.85 1.16
CA LEU A 110 3.09 14.18 1.48
C LEU A 110 2.87 15.68 1.57
N LYS A 111 3.75 16.42 2.26
CA LYS A 111 3.67 17.89 2.36
C LYS A 111 3.74 18.54 0.99
N TYR A 112 4.62 18.05 0.11
CA TYR A 112 4.73 18.53 -1.26
C TYR A 112 3.44 18.31 -2.06
N LEU A 113 2.89 17.09 -2.06
CA LEU A 113 1.66 16.78 -2.81
C LEU A 113 0.47 17.61 -2.34
N ILE A 114 0.30 17.78 -1.02
CA ILE A 114 -0.79 18.60 -0.47
C ILE A 114 -0.61 20.06 -0.87
N ARG A 115 0.61 20.60 -0.75
CA ARG A 115 0.89 21.97 -1.18
C ARG A 115 0.63 22.16 -2.66
N TYR A 116 1.05 21.22 -3.50
CA TYR A 116 0.77 21.24 -4.93
C TYR A 116 -0.74 21.29 -5.21
N ALA A 117 -1.54 20.47 -4.51
CA ALA A 117 -3.00 20.49 -4.66
C ALA A 117 -3.61 21.82 -4.22
N LEU A 118 -3.17 22.38 -3.08
CA LEU A 118 -3.62 23.69 -2.60
C LEU A 118 -3.28 24.81 -3.60
N ASP A 119 -2.08 24.78 -4.18
CA ASP A 119 -1.60 25.82 -5.09
C ASP A 119 -2.25 25.74 -6.49
N ASN A 120 -2.63 24.53 -6.94
CA ASN A 120 -3.04 24.30 -8.33
C ASN A 120 -4.50 23.85 -8.50
N CYS A 121 -5.18 23.42 -7.43
CA CYS A 121 -6.53 22.84 -7.49
C CYS A 121 -7.49 23.49 -6.47
N MET A 122 -7.25 24.74 -6.07
CA MET A 122 -8.03 25.39 -5.00
C MET A 122 -9.53 25.44 -5.29
N GLU A 123 -9.95 25.71 -6.54
CA GLU A 123 -11.38 25.75 -6.90
C GLU A 123 -12.10 24.43 -6.60
N ASP A 124 -11.48 23.30 -6.94
CA ASP A 124 -12.01 21.97 -6.66
C ASP A 124 -11.99 21.66 -5.16
N ILE A 125 -10.94 22.06 -4.45
CA ILE A 125 -10.83 21.88 -3.00
C ILE A 125 -11.90 22.69 -2.25
N GLU A 126 -12.14 23.94 -2.64
CA GLU A 126 -13.19 24.78 -2.06
C GLU A 126 -14.59 24.19 -2.31
N PHE A 127 -14.82 23.65 -3.51
CA PHE A 127 -16.05 22.94 -3.81
C PHE A 127 -16.24 21.71 -2.90
N LEU A 128 -15.21 20.86 -2.77
CA LEU A 128 -15.25 19.68 -1.90
C LEU A 128 -15.44 20.07 -0.43
N ALA A 129 -14.77 21.12 0.03
CA ALA A 129 -14.88 21.60 1.40
C ALA A 129 -16.33 22.02 1.71
N LYS A 130 -16.93 22.81 0.83
CA LYS A 130 -18.32 23.26 0.97
C LYS A 130 -19.33 22.10 0.94
N MET A 131 -19.07 21.08 0.12
CA MET A 131 -20.03 20.00 -0.10
C MET A 131 -19.95 18.88 0.94
N TYR A 132 -18.76 18.60 1.46
CA TYR A 132 -18.52 17.39 2.26
C TYR A 132 -17.82 17.66 3.59
N ASP A 133 -16.92 18.64 3.66
CA ASP A 133 -16.07 18.84 4.84
C ASP A 133 -15.55 20.29 4.94
N ASN A 134 -16.22 21.13 5.73
CA ASN A 134 -15.87 22.53 5.89
C ASN A 134 -14.47 22.74 6.50
N GLU A 135 -13.89 21.73 7.15
CA GLU A 135 -12.56 21.78 7.77
C GLU A 135 -11.46 21.25 6.84
N LEU A 136 -11.79 20.83 5.61
CA LEU A 136 -10.83 20.23 4.68
C LEU A 136 -9.60 21.11 4.45
N ILE A 137 -9.80 22.39 4.12
CA ILE A 137 -8.71 23.33 3.82
C ILE A 137 -7.84 23.55 5.06
N ASP A 138 -8.45 23.71 6.23
CA ASP A 138 -7.73 23.90 7.49
C ASP A 138 -6.91 22.65 7.84
N ARG A 139 -7.48 21.46 7.64
CA ARG A 139 -6.77 20.19 7.86
C ARG A 139 -5.60 20.02 6.90
N LEU A 140 -5.77 20.31 5.60
CA LEU A 140 -4.68 20.27 4.63
C LEU A 140 -3.55 21.24 5.00
N ASN A 141 -3.90 22.48 5.37
CA ASN A 141 -2.93 23.46 5.85
C ASN A 141 -2.25 23.01 7.15
N PHE A 142 -2.98 22.38 8.06
CA PHE A 142 -2.41 21.83 9.30
C PHE A 142 -1.34 20.79 9.00
N VAL A 143 -1.59 19.83 8.10
CA VAL A 143 -0.60 18.82 7.70
C VAL A 143 0.64 19.47 7.07
N VAL A 144 0.46 20.46 6.19
CA VAL A 144 1.59 21.13 5.51
C VAL A 144 2.46 21.95 6.46
N ASN A 145 1.86 22.59 7.46
CA ASN A 145 2.52 23.59 8.30
C ASN A 145 3.06 23.03 9.62
N ASN A 146 2.81 21.76 9.95
CA ASN A 146 3.28 21.14 11.18
C ASN A 146 4.18 19.94 10.88
N ASP A 147 5.12 19.67 11.78
CA ASP A 147 5.99 18.50 11.69
C ASP A 147 5.27 17.24 12.17
N PHE A 148 5.56 16.11 11.52
CA PHE A 148 4.96 14.83 11.88
C PHE A 148 5.59 14.33 13.18
N VAL A 149 4.74 13.97 14.14
CA VAL A 149 5.21 13.39 15.40
C VAL A 149 5.78 12.00 15.12
N ARG A 150 7.05 11.81 15.47
CA ARG A 150 7.75 10.52 15.40
C ARG A 150 7.67 9.85 16.75
N LEU A 151 7.04 8.69 16.79
CA LEU A 151 6.75 7.98 18.02
C LEU A 151 7.03 6.50 17.82
N THR A 152 7.62 5.86 18.82
CA THR A 152 7.83 4.40 18.77
C THR A 152 6.50 3.66 18.95
N TYR A 153 6.40 2.46 18.39
CA TYR A 153 5.27 1.56 18.64
C TYR A 153 4.97 1.40 20.14
N THR A 154 6.01 1.22 20.96
CA THR A 154 5.89 1.07 22.42
C THR A 154 5.24 2.28 23.08
N GLU A 155 5.64 3.49 22.70
CA GLU A 155 5.01 4.72 23.20
C GLU A 155 3.56 4.83 22.71
N GLY A 156 3.27 4.40 21.48
CA GLY A 156 1.93 4.48 20.89
C GLY A 156 0.94 3.59 21.62
N VAL A 157 1.33 2.34 21.87
CA VAL A 157 0.57 1.41 22.71
C VAL A 157 0.35 1.99 24.10
N LYS A 158 1.39 2.54 24.72
CA LYS A 158 1.28 3.14 26.06
C LYS A 158 0.26 4.30 26.10
N ILE A 159 0.29 5.20 25.11
CA ILE A 159 -0.68 6.31 25.00
C ILE A 159 -2.11 5.76 24.92
N LEU A 160 -2.33 4.71 24.12
CA LEU A 160 -3.65 4.10 23.96
C LEU A 160 -4.11 3.40 25.25
N GLU A 161 -3.24 2.63 25.91
CA GLU A 161 -3.53 1.98 27.20
C GLU A 161 -3.83 3.00 28.31
N GLU A 162 -3.13 4.14 28.32
CA GLU A 162 -3.31 5.21 29.30
C GLU A 162 -4.44 6.19 28.94
N SER A 163 -5.06 6.06 27.77
CA SER A 163 -6.08 7.01 27.27
C SER A 163 -7.39 6.99 28.06
N GLY A 164 -7.65 5.90 28.79
CA GLY A 164 -8.92 5.66 29.48
C GLY A 164 -10.10 5.34 28.56
N HIS A 165 -9.87 5.22 27.24
CA HIS A 165 -10.87 4.80 26.26
C HIS A 165 -11.03 3.27 26.23
N SER A 166 -12.28 2.81 26.13
CA SER A 166 -12.58 1.39 25.86
C SER A 166 -12.57 1.16 24.36
N PHE A 167 -11.65 0.33 23.87
CA PHE A 167 -11.55 -0.05 22.46
C PHE A 167 -12.35 -1.34 22.20
N GLU A 168 -12.89 -1.48 20.99
CA GLU A 168 -13.54 -2.71 20.53
C GLU A 168 -12.51 -3.85 20.40
N PHE A 169 -11.32 -3.52 19.89
CA PHE A 169 -10.19 -4.43 19.78
C PHE A 169 -9.22 -4.22 20.94
N PRO A 170 -8.69 -5.31 21.54
CA PRO A 170 -7.71 -5.20 22.61
C PRO A 170 -6.45 -4.46 22.14
N VAL A 171 -6.02 -3.49 22.95
CA VAL A 171 -4.72 -2.81 22.77
C VAL A 171 -3.74 -3.38 23.78
N TYR A 172 -2.63 -3.92 23.30
CA TYR A 172 -1.52 -4.38 24.12
C TYR A 172 -0.25 -4.50 23.29
N TRP A 173 0.91 -4.51 23.95
CA TRP A 173 2.19 -4.63 23.27
C TRP A 173 2.33 -6.00 22.57
N GLY A 174 2.55 -5.98 21.26
CA GLY A 174 2.59 -7.15 20.38
C GLY A 174 1.32 -7.37 19.54
N ALA A 175 0.23 -6.64 19.81
CA ALA A 175 -0.92 -6.58 18.90
C ALA A 175 -0.75 -5.48 17.85
N ASP A 176 -1.29 -5.73 16.66
CA ASP A 176 -1.38 -4.72 15.62
C ASP A 176 -2.40 -3.64 15.97
N LEU A 177 -2.15 -2.40 15.55
CA LEU A 177 -3.04 -1.26 15.86
C LEU A 177 -4.14 -1.15 14.80
N GLN A 178 -5.39 -1.16 15.24
CA GLN A 178 -6.57 -1.10 14.36
C GLN A 178 -7.02 0.35 14.10
N SER A 179 -7.60 0.60 12.92
CA SER A 179 -8.09 1.93 12.44
C SER A 179 -9.61 2.00 12.27
#